data_AF-A0A5N9BCX7-F1
#
_entry.id   AF-A0A5N9BCX7-F1
#
_cell.length_a   1.000
_cell.length_b   1.000
_cell.length_c   1.000
_cell.angle_alpha   90.00
_cell.angle_beta   90.00
_cell.angle_gamma   90.00
#
_symmetry.space_group_name_H-M   'P 1'
#
loop_
_entity.id
_entity.type
_entity.pdbx_description
1 polymer ?
#
loop_
_entity_poly.entity_id
_entity_poly.type
_entity_poly.pdbx_seq_one_letter_code
_entity_poly.pdbx_strand_id
1 'polypeptide(L)'
;MEIRWQGKSFFEVSSAYGNILINPSDNNSEEIQLFSGFNLNPHKDKKVNIIDSPGEYEIKGIAIRGIPSPLTEPSLSRDINVIYVVDIENLRLGVLGYPGHELSAQVMQQIGKIDILILDGSSSSLEINELASMIRSLESKIVLISNNNVSKLLVELGIKEPTIEKKISITKSSISEEQKIILLEN
;
A
#
# COMPACT_ATOMS: atom_id res chain seq x y z
N MET A 1 11.31 -4.65 10.75
CA MET A 1 10.13 -5.05 9.96
C MET A 1 10.58 -5.78 8.71
N GLU A 2 9.90 -6.85 8.29
CA GLU A 2 10.14 -7.54 7.01
C GLU A 2 8.89 -7.41 6.13
N ILE A 3 9.06 -7.19 4.83
CA ILE A 3 7.96 -7.09 3.87
C ILE A 3 8.18 -8.10 2.74
N ARG A 4 7.15 -8.87 2.42
CA ARG A 4 7.13 -9.88 1.35
C ARG A 4 5.94 -9.65 0.43
N TRP A 5 6.13 -9.92 -0.85
CA TRP A 5 5.03 -10.03 -1.79
C TRP A 5 4.68 -11.51 -1.98
N GLN A 6 3.41 -11.84 -1.84
CA GLN A 6 2.90 -13.22 -1.86
C GLN A 6 2.15 -13.53 -3.16
N GLY A 7 2.14 -12.60 -4.12
CA GLY A 7 1.43 -12.71 -5.40
C GLY A 7 0.21 -11.80 -5.50
N LYS A 8 -0.17 -11.43 -6.74
CA LYS A 8 -1.26 -10.47 -7.03
C LYS A 8 -1.08 -9.17 -6.22
N SER A 9 -2.04 -8.81 -5.39
CA SER A 9 -1.98 -7.66 -4.48
C SER A 9 -1.68 -8.02 -3.04
N PHE A 10 -1.35 -9.29 -2.76
CA PHE A 10 -1.09 -9.76 -1.41
C PHE A 10 0.34 -9.40 -0.98
N PHE A 11 0.46 -8.57 0.06
CA PHE A 11 1.72 -8.33 0.77
C PHE A 11 1.61 -8.76 2.24
N GLU A 12 2.70 -9.29 2.78
CA GLU A 12 2.83 -9.62 4.19
C GLU A 12 3.88 -8.70 4.82
N VAL A 13 3.49 -8.01 5.88
CA VAL A 13 4.35 -7.12 6.67
C VAL A 13 4.52 -7.73 8.05
N SER A 14 5.71 -8.27 8.32
CA SER A 14 6.06 -8.89 9.60
C SER A 14 6.80 -7.92 10.51
N SER A 15 6.33 -7.80 11.76
CA SER A 15 6.89 -6.90 12.76
C SER A 15 6.99 -7.57 14.13
N ALA A 16 7.64 -6.90 15.08
CA ALA A 16 7.65 -7.30 16.48
C ALA A 16 6.26 -7.26 17.15
N TYR A 17 5.29 -6.56 16.57
CA TYR A 17 3.93 -6.39 17.09
C TYR A 17 2.89 -7.34 16.45
N GLY A 18 3.33 -8.20 15.53
CA GLY A 18 2.49 -9.11 14.75
C GLY A 18 2.59 -8.87 13.24
N ASN A 19 1.84 -9.65 12.46
CA ASN A 19 1.80 -9.49 11.01
C ASN A 19 0.60 -8.64 10.58
N ILE A 20 0.81 -7.90 9.50
CA ILE A 20 -0.23 -7.21 8.75
C ILE A 20 -0.24 -7.82 7.35
N LEU A 21 -1.39 -8.36 6.97
CA LEU A 21 -1.64 -8.91 5.65
C LEU A 21 -2.41 -7.89 4.83
N ILE A 22 -1.87 -7.45 3.71
CA ILE A 22 -2.51 -6.52 2.78
C ILE A 22 -3.12 -7.35 1.67
N ASN A 23 -4.43 -7.27 1.46
CA ASN A 23 -5.19 -8.02 0.44
C ASN A 23 -4.85 -9.52 0.41
N PRO A 24 -4.89 -10.24 1.54
CA PRO A 24 -4.59 -11.67 1.57
C PRO A 24 -5.58 -12.46 0.70
N SER A 25 -5.08 -13.54 0.07
CA SER A 25 -5.93 -14.44 -0.73
C SER A 25 -6.87 -15.29 0.14
N ASP A 26 -6.43 -15.61 1.36
CA ASP A 26 -7.17 -16.38 2.36
C ASP A 26 -7.15 -15.64 3.70
N ASN A 27 -8.26 -15.69 4.44
CA ASN A 27 -8.33 -15.06 5.75
C ASN A 27 -7.46 -15.77 6.79
N ASN A 28 -6.82 -14.98 7.65
CA ASN A 28 -6.18 -15.43 8.87
C ASN A 28 -6.75 -14.71 10.10
N SER A 29 -7.41 -15.43 11.00
CA SER A 29 -8.07 -14.83 12.18
C SER A 29 -7.12 -14.21 13.21
N GLU A 30 -5.84 -14.58 13.20
CA GLU A 30 -4.88 -14.12 14.21
C GLU A 30 -4.17 -12.82 13.82
N GLU A 31 -4.21 -12.48 12.53
CA GLU A 31 -3.45 -11.37 11.94
C GLU A 31 -4.35 -10.18 11.57
N ILE A 32 -3.74 -9.00 11.49
CA ILE A 32 -4.41 -7.80 10.98
C ILE A 32 -4.51 -7.93 9.47
N GLN A 33 -5.69 -7.72 8.89
CA GLN A 33 -5.90 -7.80 7.46
C GLN A 33 -6.44 -6.49 6.92
N LEU A 34 -5.68 -5.87 6.02
CA LEU A 34 -6.03 -4.62 5.36
C LEU A 34 -6.52 -4.91 3.94
N PHE A 35 -7.73 -4.51 3.62
CA PHE A 35 -8.28 -4.59 2.27
C PHE A 35 -8.22 -3.22 1.63
N SER A 36 -7.16 -2.98 0.85
CA SER A 36 -6.84 -1.74 0.17
C SER A 36 -7.08 -1.89 -1.32
N GLY A 37 -8.17 -1.29 -1.78
CA GLY A 37 -8.67 -1.43 -3.14
C GLY A 37 -10.18 -1.31 -3.17
N PHE A 38 -10.77 -1.74 -4.28
CA PHE A 38 -12.21 -1.79 -4.47
C PHE A 38 -12.64 -3.23 -4.77
N ASN A 39 -13.88 -3.59 -4.43
CA ASN A 39 -14.46 -4.91 -4.72
C ASN A 39 -13.68 -6.12 -4.16
N LEU A 40 -12.91 -5.95 -3.09
CA LEU A 40 -12.09 -7.03 -2.50
C LEU A 40 -12.88 -8.01 -1.62
N ASN A 41 -14.17 -7.75 -1.37
CA ASN A 41 -15.16 -8.61 -0.70
C ASN A 41 -14.56 -9.65 0.28
N PRO A 42 -13.97 -9.21 1.41
CA PRO A 42 -13.38 -10.13 2.36
C PRO A 42 -14.46 -11.02 2.99
N HIS A 43 -14.14 -12.29 3.21
CA HIS A 43 -15.01 -13.18 3.96
C HIS A 43 -15.06 -12.73 5.43
N LYS A 44 -16.18 -12.15 5.88
CA LYS A 44 -16.29 -11.61 7.25
C LYS A 44 -16.64 -12.70 8.26
N ASP A 45 -15.64 -13.43 8.75
CA ASP A 45 -15.80 -14.27 9.94
C ASP A 45 -15.61 -13.46 11.22
N LYS A 46 -16.45 -13.72 12.24
CA LYS A 46 -16.56 -12.94 13.50
C LYS A 46 -15.27 -12.86 14.36
N LYS A 47 -14.18 -13.52 13.98
CA LYS A 47 -12.92 -13.61 14.75
C LYS A 47 -11.74 -12.94 14.06
N VAL A 48 -11.94 -12.24 12.96
CA VAL A 48 -10.85 -11.78 12.10
C VAL A 48 -10.67 -10.26 12.25
N ASN A 49 -9.43 -9.80 12.44
CA ASN A 49 -9.09 -8.36 12.49
C ASN A 49 -9.08 -7.77 11.07
N ILE A 50 -10.25 -7.77 10.41
CA ILE A 50 -10.44 -7.26 9.05
C ILE A 50 -10.70 -5.76 9.11
N ILE A 51 -9.91 -5.00 8.35
CA ILE A 51 -10.10 -3.59 8.10
C ILE A 51 -10.31 -3.43 6.58
N ASP A 52 -11.54 -3.11 6.21
CA ASP A 52 -12.00 -3.00 4.82
C ASP A 52 -12.75 -1.69 4.54
N SER A 53 -12.62 -0.72 5.44
CA SER A 53 -13.29 0.57 5.35
C SER A 53 -12.39 1.71 5.84
N PRO A 54 -12.69 2.96 5.43
CA PRO A 54 -12.04 4.13 5.99
C PRO A 54 -12.34 4.29 7.48
N GLY A 55 -11.39 4.84 8.23
CA GLY A 55 -11.51 5.03 9.68
C GLY A 55 -10.16 5.04 10.38
N GLU A 56 -10.19 5.22 11.69
CA GLU A 56 -9.02 5.10 12.55
C GLU A 56 -9.14 3.81 13.37
N TYR A 57 -8.06 3.04 13.41
CA TYR A 57 -8.00 1.74 14.08
C TYR A 57 -6.71 1.65 14.89
N GLU A 58 -6.77 0.95 16.01
CA GLU A 58 -5.59 0.60 16.79
C GLU A 58 -5.70 -0.88 17.17
N ILE A 59 -4.76 -1.70 16.69
CA ILE A 59 -4.76 -3.14 16.94
C ILE A 59 -3.36 -3.55 17.37
N LYS A 60 -3.24 -4.20 18.53
CA LYS A 60 -1.94 -4.64 19.09
C LYS A 60 -0.89 -3.50 19.18
N GLY A 61 -1.34 -2.27 19.43
CA GLY A 61 -0.46 -1.08 19.51
C GLY A 61 0.01 -0.54 18.16
N ILE A 62 -0.53 -1.06 17.05
CA ILE A 62 -0.30 -0.54 15.69
C ILE A 62 -1.44 0.42 15.35
N ALA A 63 -1.11 1.67 15.07
CA ALA A 63 -2.08 2.67 14.65
C ALA A 63 -2.27 2.62 13.12
N ILE A 64 -3.51 2.57 12.67
CA ILE A 64 -3.89 2.40 11.26
C ILE A 64 -4.95 3.45 10.91
N ARG A 65 -4.74 4.17 9.82
CA ARG A 65 -5.67 5.18 9.30
C ARG A 65 -6.07 4.80 7.88
N GLY A 66 -7.34 4.45 7.68
CA GLY A 66 -7.95 4.23 6.37
C GLY A 66 -8.54 5.52 5.83
N ILE A 67 -8.02 5.97 4.69
CA ILE A 67 -8.39 7.23 4.04
C ILE A 67 -9.18 6.91 2.77
N PRO A 68 -10.40 7.44 2.60
CA PRO A 68 -11.20 7.16 1.42
C PRO A 68 -10.60 7.86 0.19
N SER A 69 -10.48 7.12 -0.90
CA SER A 69 -10.11 7.58 -2.23
C SER A 69 -11.15 7.04 -3.23
N PRO A 70 -12.25 7.74 -3.49
CA PRO A 70 -13.25 7.30 -4.47
C PRO A 70 -12.60 6.98 -5.82
N LEU A 71 -13.12 6.01 -6.57
CA LEU A 71 -12.56 5.74 -7.91
C LEU A 71 -12.99 6.77 -8.94
N THR A 72 -14.23 7.22 -8.83
CA THR A 72 -14.87 8.18 -9.73
C THR A 72 -15.73 9.15 -8.93
N GLU A 73 -16.36 10.10 -9.62
CA GLU A 73 -17.36 10.97 -9.01
C GLU A 73 -18.47 10.15 -8.32
N PRO A 74 -18.97 10.58 -7.14
CA PRO A 74 -20.01 9.87 -6.40
C PRO A 74 -21.33 9.65 -7.18
N SER A 75 -21.56 10.46 -8.23
CA SER A 75 -22.70 10.32 -9.13
C SER A 75 -22.58 9.17 -10.12
N LEU A 76 -21.36 8.67 -10.38
CA LEU A 76 -21.06 7.63 -11.36
C LEU A 76 -20.89 6.25 -10.69
N SER A 77 -20.19 6.19 -9.56
CA SER A 77 -20.03 4.96 -8.77
C SER A 77 -19.90 5.26 -7.28
N ARG A 78 -20.20 4.25 -6.46
CA ARG A 78 -19.93 4.24 -5.02
C ARG A 78 -18.68 3.44 -4.65
N ASP A 79 -17.91 2.98 -5.65
CA ASP A 79 -16.68 2.25 -5.43
C ASP A 79 -15.61 3.17 -4.85
N ILE A 80 -15.02 2.73 -3.74
CA ILE A 80 -14.03 3.48 -2.98
C ILE A 80 -12.78 2.61 -2.85
N ASN A 81 -11.64 3.17 -3.25
CA ASN A 81 -10.33 2.69 -2.81
C ASN A 81 -10.06 3.21 -1.39
N VAL A 82 -9.44 2.39 -0.55
CA VAL A 82 -9.01 2.82 0.79
C VAL A 82 -7.50 2.80 0.85
N ILE A 83 -6.90 3.98 1.05
CA ILE A 83 -5.47 4.13 1.29
C ILE A 83 -5.25 3.92 2.78
N TYR A 84 -4.37 3.02 3.18
CA TYR A 84 -4.01 2.86 4.60
C TYR A 84 -2.68 3.51 4.91
N VAL A 85 -2.63 4.21 6.03
CA VAL A 85 -1.37 4.63 6.67
C VAL A 85 -1.22 3.89 7.98
N VAL A 86 -0.13 3.14 8.12
CA VAL A 86 0.17 2.30 9.27
C VAL A 86 1.42 2.84 9.96
N ASP A 87 1.32 3.19 11.24
CA ASP A 87 2.45 3.55 12.07
C ASP A 87 2.93 2.31 12.84
N ILE A 88 4.12 1.81 12.50
CA ILE A 88 4.67 0.56 13.05
C ILE A 88 6.21 0.62 13.13
N GLU A 89 6.79 0.19 14.26
CA GLU A 89 8.25 0.19 14.47
C GLU A 89 8.96 1.55 14.20
N ASN A 90 8.30 2.67 14.54
CA ASN A 90 8.75 4.04 14.27
C ASN A 90 8.91 4.39 12.78
N LEU A 91 8.27 3.59 11.93
CA LEU A 91 8.14 3.79 10.50
C LEU A 91 6.68 3.99 10.16
N ARG A 92 6.45 4.74 9.08
CA ARG A 92 5.12 4.94 8.52
C ARG A 92 5.01 4.31 7.15
N LEU A 93 4.10 3.36 7.05
CA LEU A 93 3.81 2.61 5.85
C LEU A 93 2.54 3.16 5.20
N GLY A 94 2.61 3.55 3.93
CA GLY A 94 1.46 3.84 3.08
C GLY A 94 1.12 2.65 2.19
N VAL A 95 -0.12 2.19 2.22
CA VAL A 95 -0.66 1.18 1.31
C VAL A 95 -1.63 1.88 0.38
N LEU A 96 -1.26 1.99 -0.91
CA LEU A 96 -1.96 2.86 -1.86
C LEU A 96 -3.27 2.25 -2.38
N GLY A 97 -3.34 0.93 -2.49
CA GLY A 97 -4.44 0.23 -3.16
C GLY A 97 -4.49 0.55 -4.65
N TYR A 98 -5.70 0.82 -5.17
CA TYR A 98 -5.95 1.14 -6.58
C TYR A 98 -6.65 2.50 -6.70
N PRO A 99 -5.90 3.61 -6.66
CA PRO A 99 -6.49 4.93 -6.87
C PRO A 99 -7.09 5.02 -8.28
N GLY A 100 -8.25 5.67 -8.39
CA GLY A 100 -8.97 5.85 -9.66
C GLY A 100 -8.74 7.21 -10.33
N HIS A 101 -8.24 8.19 -9.59
CA HIS A 101 -7.88 9.54 -10.05
C HIS A 101 -6.76 10.11 -9.15
N GLU A 102 -6.23 11.28 -9.51
CA GLU A 102 -5.21 11.98 -8.72
C GLU A 102 -5.70 12.29 -7.29
N LEU A 103 -4.82 12.14 -6.30
CA LEU A 103 -5.20 12.38 -4.90
C LEU A 103 -5.42 13.88 -4.67
N SER A 104 -6.58 14.23 -4.12
CA SER A 104 -6.84 15.62 -3.71
C SER A 104 -5.85 16.10 -2.65
N ALA A 105 -5.63 17.41 -2.56
CA ALA A 105 -4.79 18.00 -1.53
C ALA A 105 -5.20 17.61 -0.10
N GLN A 106 -6.51 17.44 0.13
CA GLN A 106 -7.03 16.98 1.42
C GLN A 106 -6.61 15.54 1.72
N VAL A 107 -6.71 14.64 0.73
CA VAL A 107 -6.26 13.24 0.88
C VAL A 107 -4.75 13.18 1.10
N MET A 108 -3.97 13.95 0.34
CA MET A 108 -2.51 14.06 0.51
C MET A 108 -2.13 14.55 1.91
N GLN A 109 -2.83 15.56 2.43
CA GLN A 109 -2.63 16.06 3.79
C GLN A 109 -2.96 15.00 4.85
N GLN A 110 -4.04 14.23 4.65
CA GLN A 110 -4.42 13.15 5.54
C GLN A 110 -3.40 12.01 5.53
N ILE A 111 -2.85 11.64 4.36
CA ILE A 111 -1.79 10.63 4.26
C ILE A 111 -0.57 11.13 5.06
N GLY A 112 -0.17 12.37 4.78
CA GLY A 112 1.01 13.00 5.36
C GLY A 112 2.30 12.36 4.87
N LYS A 113 3.41 12.57 5.60
CA LYS A 113 4.68 11.91 5.29
C LYS A 113 4.53 10.41 5.43
N ILE A 114 5.12 9.62 4.53
CA ILE A 114 5.25 8.17 4.63
C ILE A 114 6.71 7.79 4.37
N ASP A 115 7.22 6.79 5.09
CA ASP A 115 8.58 6.30 4.91
C ASP A 115 8.65 5.26 3.77
N ILE A 116 7.63 4.39 3.74
CA ILE A 116 7.53 3.28 2.79
C ILE A 116 6.17 3.35 2.11
N LEU A 117 6.14 3.29 0.79
CA LEU A 117 4.92 3.16 -0.01
C LEU A 117 4.84 1.74 -0.57
N ILE A 118 3.73 1.05 -0.36
CA ILE A 118 3.40 -0.23 -1.01
C ILE A 118 2.29 0.02 -2.03
N LEU A 119 2.49 -0.47 -3.25
CA LEU A 119 1.46 -0.53 -4.27
C LEU A 119 1.55 -1.83 -5.08
N ASP A 120 0.40 -2.29 -5.55
CA ASP A 120 0.35 -3.35 -6.56
C ASP A 120 0.61 -2.73 -7.95
N GLY A 121 1.55 -3.29 -8.70
CA GLY A 121 1.84 -2.94 -10.07
C GLY A 121 0.77 -3.41 -11.07
N SER A 122 -0.13 -4.31 -10.66
CA SER A 122 -1.20 -4.78 -11.53
C SER A 122 -2.30 -3.71 -11.66
N SER A 123 -2.39 -3.09 -12.84
CA SER A 123 -3.43 -2.16 -13.33
C SER A 123 -4.14 -1.30 -12.27
N SER A 124 -3.71 -0.05 -12.13
CA SER A 124 -4.59 1.03 -11.67
C SER A 124 -5.57 1.43 -12.78
N SER A 125 -6.73 1.98 -12.41
CA SER A 125 -7.59 2.69 -13.38
C SER A 125 -6.95 4.00 -13.89
N LEU A 126 -5.90 4.46 -13.21
CA LEU A 126 -5.07 5.60 -13.60
C LEU A 126 -4.16 5.31 -14.79
N GLU A 127 -3.91 6.35 -15.57
CA GLU A 127 -2.83 6.38 -16.54
C GLU A 127 -1.46 6.32 -15.83
N ILE A 128 -0.47 5.74 -16.50
CA ILE A 128 0.88 5.53 -15.93
C ILE A 128 1.52 6.84 -15.45
N ASN A 129 1.31 7.94 -16.18
CA ASN A 129 1.88 9.24 -15.84
C ASN A 129 1.26 9.81 -14.55
N GLU A 130 -0.03 9.58 -14.33
CA GLU A 130 -0.75 10.02 -13.14
C GLU A 130 -0.27 9.23 -11.92
N LEU A 131 -0.14 7.91 -12.05
CA LEU A 131 0.41 7.06 -10.99
C LEU A 131 1.86 7.44 -10.65
N ALA A 132 2.71 7.70 -11.65
CA ALA A 132 4.07 8.13 -11.42
C ALA A 132 4.15 9.51 -10.74
N SER A 133 3.29 10.46 -11.13
CA SER A 133 3.17 11.77 -10.47
C SER A 133 2.76 11.62 -9.00
N MET A 134 1.81 10.72 -8.72
CA MET A 134 1.35 10.42 -7.37
C MET A 134 2.47 9.83 -6.50
N ILE A 135 3.22 8.85 -7.01
CA ILE A 135 4.37 8.26 -6.31
C ILE A 135 5.42 9.33 -5.96
N ARG A 136 5.69 10.25 -6.89
CA ARG A 136 6.60 11.38 -6.65
C ARG A 136 6.07 12.33 -5.57
N SER A 137 4.79 12.67 -5.63
CA SER A 137 4.15 13.62 -4.72
C SER A 137 4.03 13.11 -3.28
N LEU A 138 3.99 11.79 -3.10
CA LEU A 138 3.99 11.17 -1.77
C LEU A 138 5.37 11.21 -1.08
N GLU A 139 6.43 11.50 -1.84
CA GLU A 139 7.81 11.68 -1.33
C GLU A 139 8.31 10.54 -0.42
N SER A 140 7.82 9.32 -0.62
CA SER A 140 8.22 8.16 0.19
C SER A 140 9.69 7.81 -0.03
N LYS A 141 10.42 7.43 1.02
CA LYS A 141 11.84 7.06 0.90
C LYS A 141 12.04 5.69 0.25
N ILE A 142 11.11 4.76 0.44
CA ILE A 142 11.11 3.45 -0.20
C ILE A 142 9.76 3.24 -0.89
N VAL A 143 9.77 2.83 -2.14
CA VAL A 143 8.58 2.41 -2.90
C VAL A 143 8.72 0.93 -3.21
N LEU A 144 7.79 0.12 -2.72
CA LEU A 144 7.69 -1.31 -2.95
C LEU A 144 6.54 -1.55 -3.94
N ILE A 145 6.86 -2.16 -5.08
CA ILE A 145 5.89 -2.45 -6.15
C ILE A 145 5.89 -3.94 -6.41
N SER A 146 4.72 -4.57 -6.53
CA SER A 146 4.66 -5.95 -7.04
C SER A 146 5.20 -6.00 -8.48
N ASN A 147 5.94 -7.04 -8.85
CA ASN A 147 6.59 -7.11 -10.17
C ASN A 147 5.62 -7.41 -11.36
N ASN A 148 4.31 -7.20 -11.18
CA ASN A 148 3.31 -7.47 -12.22
C ASN A 148 3.16 -6.27 -13.18
N ASN A 149 3.50 -6.43 -14.46
CA ASN A 149 3.22 -5.45 -15.54
C ASN A 149 3.76 -4.02 -15.31
N VAL A 150 4.85 -3.87 -14.55
CA VAL A 150 5.38 -2.57 -14.12
C VAL A 150 6.34 -1.88 -15.11
N SER A 151 6.70 -2.51 -16.23
CA SER A 151 7.76 -2.00 -17.12
C SER A 151 7.55 -0.56 -17.58
N LYS A 152 6.31 -0.17 -17.92
CA LYS A 152 6.00 1.20 -18.35
C LYS A 152 6.09 2.20 -17.19
N LEU A 153 5.64 1.80 -16.01
CA LEU A 153 5.71 2.63 -14.80
C LEU A 153 7.17 2.89 -14.40
N LEU A 154 8.04 1.90 -14.50
CA LEU A 154 9.48 2.05 -14.23
C LEU A 154 10.13 3.06 -15.18
N VAL A 155 9.83 2.97 -16.49
CA VAL A 155 10.33 3.93 -17.49
C VAL A 155 9.84 5.33 -17.16
N GLU A 156 8.56 5.49 -16.84
CA GLU A 156 7.98 6.78 -16.46
C GLU A 156 8.61 7.34 -15.18
N LEU A 157 8.94 6.48 -14.20
CA LEU A 157 9.68 6.84 -12.99
C LEU A 157 11.18 7.08 -13.23
N GLY A 158 11.67 6.90 -14.45
CA GLY A 158 13.08 7.10 -14.81
C GLY A 158 14.03 5.97 -14.39
N ILE A 159 13.47 4.80 -14.07
CA ILE A 159 14.23 3.62 -13.62
C ILE A 159 14.58 2.76 -14.84
N LYS A 160 15.88 2.64 -15.11
CA LYS A 160 16.40 1.77 -16.17
C LYS A 160 16.66 0.35 -15.70
N GLU A 161 17.16 0.21 -14.47
CA GLU A 161 17.54 -1.05 -13.85
C GLU A 161 16.88 -1.16 -12.48
N PRO A 162 15.70 -1.81 -12.38
CA PRO A 162 15.02 -1.93 -11.10
C PRO A 162 15.77 -2.89 -10.18
N THR A 163 15.81 -2.56 -8.89
CA THR A 163 16.20 -3.54 -7.86
C THR A 163 15.04 -4.52 -7.67
N ILE A 164 15.32 -5.81 -7.84
CA ILE A 164 14.32 -6.88 -7.68
C ILE A 164 14.71 -7.71 -6.47
N GLU A 165 13.76 -7.91 -5.56
CA GLU A 165 13.98 -8.63 -4.30
C GLU A 165 12.80 -9.57 -4.03
N LYS A 166 13.06 -10.70 -3.37
CA LYS A 166 11.97 -11.58 -2.89
C LYS A 166 11.32 -11.08 -1.62
N LYS A 167 12.10 -10.37 -0.81
CA LYS A 167 11.71 -9.81 0.47
C LYS A 167 12.65 -8.69 0.84
N ILE A 168 12.19 -7.79 1.69
CA ILE A 168 13.01 -6.71 2.23
C ILE A 168 12.90 -6.65 3.74
N SER A 169 14.05 -6.46 4.40
CA SER A 169 14.10 -6.14 5.83
C SER A 169 14.41 -4.66 5.97
N ILE A 170 13.54 -3.93 6.67
CA ILE A 170 13.62 -2.49 6.83
C ILE A 170 13.62 -2.16 8.31
N THR A 171 14.54 -1.27 8.69
CA THR A 171 14.57 -0.59 9.98
C THR A 171 14.71 0.91 9.75
N LYS A 172 14.40 1.72 10.76
CA LYS A 172 14.56 3.18 10.66
C LYS A 172 15.98 3.61 10.28
N SER A 173 16.99 2.87 10.72
CA SER A 173 18.40 3.15 10.39
C SER A 173 18.79 2.74 8.97
N SER A 174 18.02 1.89 8.28
CA SER A 174 18.32 1.44 6.92
C SER A 174 17.75 2.37 5.83
N ILE A 175 16.96 3.38 6.20
CA ILE A 175 16.34 4.31 5.26
C ILE A 175 17.35 5.40 4.88
N SER A 176 17.58 5.55 3.58
CA SER A 176 18.40 6.62 3.00
C SER A 176 17.60 7.87 2.70
N GLU A 177 18.29 8.99 2.52
CA GLU A 177 17.66 10.22 2.03
C GLU A 177 17.18 10.11 0.57
N GLU A 178 17.93 9.35 -0.25
CA GLU A 178 17.55 9.03 -1.63
C GLU A 178 16.40 8.03 -1.66
N GLN A 179 15.41 8.31 -2.52
CA GLN A 179 14.29 7.42 -2.77
C GLN A 179 14.77 6.14 -3.46
N LYS A 180 14.36 4.99 -2.93
CA LYS A 180 14.61 3.68 -3.53
C LYS A 180 13.30 3.07 -4.02
N ILE A 181 13.31 2.55 -5.24
CA ILE A 181 12.17 1.85 -5.82
C ILE A 181 12.59 0.40 -6.02
N ILE A 182 11.84 -0.51 -5.40
CA ILE A 182 12.17 -1.94 -5.32
C ILE A 182 10.96 -2.72 -5.80
N LEU A 183 11.21 -3.63 -6.73
CA LEU A 183 10.23 -4.59 -7.20
C LEU A 183 10.29 -5.83 -6.33
N LEU A 184 9.13 -6.26 -5.84
CA LEU A 184 9.02 -7.52 -5.12
C LEU A 184 8.56 -8.63 -6.06
N GLU A 185 9.27 -9.76 -6.04
CA GLU A 185 8.92 -10.99 -6.75
C GLU A 185 8.65 -12.15 -5.79
N ASN A 186 7.88 -13.15 -6.25
CA ASN A 186 7.55 -14.37 -5.51
C ASN A 186 8.31 -15.56 -6.11
#